data_AF-A0A3D5X769-F1
#
_entry.id   AF-A0A3D5X769-F1
#
_cell.length_a   1.000
_cell.length_b   1.000
_cell.length_c   1.000
_cell.angle_alpha   90.00
_cell.angle_beta   90.00
_cell.angle_gamma   90.00
#
_symmetry.space_group_name_H-M   'P 1'
#
loop_
_entity.id
_entity.type
_entity.pdbx_description
1 polymer ?
#
loop_
_entity_poly.entity_id
_entity_poly.type
_entity_poly.pdbx_seq_one_letter_code
_entity_poly.pdbx_strand_id
1 'polypeptide(L)'
;MLYHSKQDSRYITELRQALKATGLLPDNPLEVEYRLKDEFKNSDFYRYGLVFSNRKQVKHRREVKQIEERIKHSHFSFSFDQRRARRYGLILRVIT
;
A
#
# COMPACT_ATOMS: atom_id res chain seq x y z
N MET A 1 0.48 -28.27 5.92
CA MET A 1 -0.94 -27.88 6.02
C MET A 1 -1.22 -26.79 5.00
N LEU A 2 -2.01 -27.07 3.96
CA LEU A 2 -2.47 -26.06 3.01
C LEU A 2 -3.67 -25.34 3.63
N TYR A 3 -3.49 -24.09 4.08
CA TYR A 3 -4.61 -23.22 4.43
C TYR A 3 -5.30 -22.76 3.14
N HIS A 4 -6.42 -23.38 2.79
CA HIS A 4 -7.32 -22.91 1.73
C HIS A 4 -8.21 -21.78 2.28
N SER A 5 -7.57 -20.64 2.59
CA SER A 5 -8.14 -19.48 3.30
C SER A 5 -9.31 -18.76 2.59
N LYS A 6 -9.62 -19.13 1.34
CA LYS A 6 -10.61 -18.43 0.52
C LYS A 6 -12.02 -19.02 0.59
N GLN A 7 -12.17 -20.26 1.05
CA GLN A 7 -13.44 -21.00 0.99
C GLN A 7 -13.87 -21.62 2.32
N ASP A 8 -13.01 -21.68 3.35
CA ASP A 8 -13.42 -22.13 4.69
C ASP A 8 -14.09 -20.97 5.45
N SER A 9 -15.41 -21.10 5.66
CA SER A 9 -16.23 -20.11 6.37
C SER A 9 -15.81 -19.91 7.83
N ARG A 10 -15.19 -20.92 8.46
CA ARG A 10 -14.70 -20.82 9.85
C ARG A 10 -13.50 -19.90 9.93
N TYR A 11 -12.55 -20.06 9.01
CA TYR A 11 -11.35 -19.22 8.95
C TYR A 11 -11.69 -17.73 8.73
N ILE A 12 -12.64 -17.45 7.85
CA ILE A 12 -13.12 -16.07 7.61
C ILE A 12 -13.77 -15.50 8.88
N THR A 13 -14.52 -16.31 9.62
CA THR A 13 -15.18 -15.88 10.86
C THR A 13 -14.17 -15.57 11.96
N GLU A 14 -13.18 -16.43 12.16
CA GLU A 14 -12.09 -16.23 13.14
C GLU A 14 -11.31 -14.95 12.84
N LEU A 15 -10.96 -14.70 11.58
CA LEU A 15 -10.30 -13.46 11.16
C LEU A 15 -11.17 -12.23 11.47
N ARG A 16 -12.47 -12.26 11.15
CA ARG A 16 -13.37 -11.14 11.45
C ARG A 16 -13.48 -10.90 12.96
N GLN A 17 -13.52 -11.94 13.78
CA GLN A 17 -13.53 -11.82 15.23
C GLN A 17 -12.23 -11.19 15.77
N ALA A 18 -11.07 -11.63 15.27
CA ALA A 18 -9.78 -11.05 15.64
C ALA A 18 -9.67 -9.56 15.24
N LEU A 19 -10.18 -9.21 14.05
CA LEU A 19 -10.22 -7.82 13.59
C LEU A 19 -11.14 -6.94 14.44
N LYS A 20 -12.27 -7.48 14.91
CA LYS A 20 -13.14 -6.78 15.88
C LYS A 20 -12.44 -6.59 17.22
N ALA A 21 -11.85 -7.65 17.77
CA ALA A 21 -11.17 -7.61 19.06
C ALA A 21 -9.99 -6.63 19.09
N THR A 22 -9.31 -6.43 17.97
CA THR A 22 -8.21 -5.46 17.81
C THR A 22 -8.68 -4.03 17.54
N GLY A 23 -9.99 -3.80 17.36
CA GLY A 23 -10.56 -2.50 17.01
C GLY A 23 -10.32 -2.08 15.56
N LEU A 24 -9.81 -2.97 14.71
CA LEU A 24 -9.60 -2.72 13.28
C LEU A 24 -10.88 -2.85 12.46
N LEU A 25 -11.86 -3.59 12.97
CA LEU A 25 -13.20 -3.69 12.38
C LEU A 25 -14.24 -3.15 13.38
N PRO A 26 -15.00 -2.11 13.02
CA PRO A 26 -16.07 -1.62 13.89
C PRO A 26 -17.18 -2.67 14.02
N ASP A 27 -17.78 -2.76 15.20
CA ASP A 27 -18.91 -3.68 15.42
C ASP A 27 -20.15 -3.30 14.65
N ASN A 28 -20.39 -1.99 14.52
CA ASN A 28 -21.44 -1.42 13.71
C ASN A 28 -20.82 -0.66 12.53
N PRO A 29 -20.86 -1.22 11.30
CA PRO A 29 -20.40 -0.49 10.13
C PRO A 29 -21.36 0.68 9.88
N LEU A 30 -20.84 1.90 10.03
CA LEU A 30 -21.56 3.11 9.65
C LEU A 30 -21.24 3.42 8.19
N GLU A 31 -22.25 3.44 7.34
CA GLU A 31 -22.11 3.97 5.99
C GLU A 31 -22.04 5.50 6.07
N VAL A 32 -20.87 6.05 5.76
CA VAL A 32 -20.64 7.50 5.75
C VAL A 32 -20.46 7.95 4.31
N GLU A 33 -21.26 8.91 3.88
CA GLU A 33 -21.05 9.57 2.59
C GLU A 33 -19.83 10.48 2.68
N TYR A 34 -18.83 10.23 1.84
CA TYR A 34 -17.65 11.08 1.75
C TYR A 34 -17.97 12.39 1.04
N ARG A 35 -18.28 13.44 1.81
CA ARG A 35 -18.47 14.81 1.31
C ARG A 35 -17.27 15.68 1.65
N LEU A 36 -16.76 16.39 0.63
CA LEU A 36 -15.78 17.46 0.84
C LEU A 36 -16.48 18.65 1.50
N LYS A 37 -15.90 19.14 2.60
CA LYS A 37 -16.33 20.39 3.26
C LYS A 37 -16.27 21.56 2.27
N ASP A 38 -17.25 22.45 2.32
CA ASP A 38 -17.30 23.60 1.40
C ASP A 38 -16.14 24.58 1.65
N GLU A 39 -15.71 24.72 2.91
CA GLU A 39 -14.49 25.45 3.29
C GLU A 39 -13.25 24.93 2.56
N PHE A 40 -13.10 23.60 2.44
CA PHE A 40 -11.98 22.99 1.76
C PHE A 40 -12.02 23.25 0.25
N LYS A 41 -13.21 23.21 -0.37
CA LYS A 41 -13.38 23.53 -1.80
C LYS A 41 -13.02 24.97 -2.15
N ASN A 42 -13.13 25.87 -1.17
CA ASN A 42 -12.76 27.27 -1.31
C ASN A 42 -11.26 27.53 -1.06
N SER A 43 -10.51 26.55 -0.60
CA SER A 43 -9.08 26.69 -0.36
C SER A 43 -8.27 26.78 -1.66
N ASP A 44 -7.18 27.53 -1.62
CA ASP A 44 -6.23 27.63 -2.74
C ASP A 44 -5.64 26.26 -3.09
N PHE A 45 -5.44 25.40 -2.10
CA PHE A 45 -4.97 24.03 -2.32
C PHE A 45 -5.94 23.21 -3.17
N TYR A 46 -7.24 23.33 -2.93
CA TYR A 46 -8.24 22.63 -3.75
C TYR A 46 -8.36 23.22 -5.16
N ARG A 47 -8.26 24.55 -5.28
CA ARG A 47 -8.42 25.26 -6.55
C ARG A 47 -7.20 25.18 -7.47
N TYR A 48 -6.00 25.17 -6.89
CA TYR A 48 -4.74 25.30 -7.61
C TYR A 48 -3.76 24.14 -7.37
N GLY A 49 -4.12 23.17 -6.52
CA GLY A 49 -3.31 21.99 -6.24
C GLY A 49 -3.16 21.09 -7.47
N LEU A 50 -1.96 20.54 -7.65
CA LEU A 50 -1.66 19.58 -8.71
C LEU A 50 -1.70 18.16 -8.17
N VAL A 51 -2.53 17.30 -8.77
CA VAL A 51 -2.62 15.88 -8.43
C VAL A 51 -1.95 15.05 -9.52
N PHE A 52 -0.82 14.44 -9.17
CA PHE A 52 -0.13 13.49 -10.04
C PHE A 52 -0.68 12.09 -9.78
N SER A 53 -1.42 11.54 -10.75
CA SER A 53 -1.83 10.14 -10.71
C SER A 53 -0.91 9.31 -11.61
N ASN A 54 -0.09 8.47 -10.99
CA ASN A 54 0.69 7.49 -11.73
C ASN A 54 -0.24 6.36 -12.15
N ARG A 55 -0.55 6.28 -13.45
CA ARG A 55 -1.20 5.09 -14.00
C ARG A 55 -0.15 4.01 -14.18
N LYS A 56 -0.42 2.81 -13.64
CA LYS A 56 0.39 1.63 -13.91
C LYS A 56 0.29 1.32 -15.41
N GLN A 57 1.37 1.58 -16.15
CA GLN A 57 1.46 1.13 -17.53
C GLN A 57 1.86 -0.34 -17.55
N VAL A 58 1.08 -1.16 -18.24
CA VAL A 58 1.40 -2.58 -18.46
C VAL A 58 2.59 -2.64 -19.40
N LYS A 59 3.78 -2.85 -18.84
CA LYS A 59 4.98 -3.11 -19.64
C LYS A 59 4.97 -4.58 -20.06
N HIS A 60 4.75 -4.83 -21.35
CA HIS A 60 4.81 -6.18 -21.88
C HIS A 60 6.26 -6.70 -21.82
N ARG A 61 6.50 -7.80 -21.13
CA ARG A 61 7.84 -8.43 -21.03
C ARG A 61 8.10 -9.47 -22.13
N ARG A 62 7.47 -9.34 -23.30
CA ARG A 62 7.55 -10.34 -24.39
C ARG A 62 8.98 -10.47 -24.92
N GLU A 63 9.69 -9.35 -24.92
CA GLU A 63 11.05 -9.23 -25.45
C GLU A 63 12.12 -9.34 -24.35
N VAL A 64 11.73 -9.42 -23.08
CA VAL A 64 12.67 -9.57 -21.96
C VAL A 64 13.07 -11.05 -21.88
N LYS A 65 14.07 -11.43 -22.67
CA LYS A 65 14.55 -12.81 -22.77
C LYS A 65 15.54 -13.19 -21.67
N GLN A 66 16.37 -12.25 -21.23
CA GLN A 66 17.34 -12.47 -20.16
C GLN A 66 17.87 -11.13 -19.62
N ILE A 67 18.47 -11.20 -18.44
CA ILE A 67 19.34 -10.12 -17.93
C ILE A 67 20.61 -10.11 -18.78
N GLU A 68 21.10 -8.93 -19.13
CA GLU A 68 22.36 -8.76 -19.87
C GLU A 68 23.52 -9.41 -19.10
N GLU A 69 24.36 -10.21 -19.78
CA GLU A 69 25.48 -10.98 -19.16
C GLU A 69 26.39 -10.07 -18.32
N ARG A 70 26.64 -8.85 -18.81
CA ARG A 70 27.43 -7.82 -18.13
C ARG A 70 26.87 -7.43 -16.77
N ILE A 71 25.54 -7.37 -16.63
CA ILE A 71 24.85 -7.03 -15.38
C ILE A 71 24.85 -8.22 -14.42
N LYS A 72 24.81 -9.45 -14.93
CA LYS A 72 24.89 -10.67 -14.09
C LYS A 72 26.22 -10.76 -13.33
N HIS A 73 27.31 -10.36 -13.99
CA HIS A 73 28.66 -10.44 -13.44
C HIS A 73 29.16 -9.12 -12.83
N SER A 74 28.36 -8.05 -12.85
CA SER A 74 28.78 -6.77 -12.28
C SER A 74 28.61 -6.76 -10.76
N HIS A 75 29.68 -6.35 -10.08
CA HIS A 75 29.64 -6.07 -8.65
C HIS A 75 29.04 -4.69 -8.39
N PHE A 76 27.87 -4.65 -7.75
CA PHE A 76 27.25 -3.41 -7.32
C PHE A 76 27.54 -3.17 -5.84
N SER A 77 28.30 -2.11 -5.53
CA SER A 77 28.47 -1.61 -4.17
C SER A 77 27.53 -0.42 -3.95
N PHE A 78 26.63 -0.53 -2.98
CA PHE A 78 25.80 0.58 -2.54
C PHE A 78 26.24 1.02 -1.15
N SER A 79 26.78 2.24 -1.03
CA SER A 79 26.97 2.89 0.27
C SER A 79 25.70 3.65 0.61
N PHE A 80 24.96 3.18 1.62
CA PHE A 80 23.87 3.98 2.18
C PHE A 80 24.50 5.07 3.06
N ASP A 81 24.39 6.34 2.65
CA ASP A 81 24.73 7.44 3.55
C ASP A 81 23.67 7.45 4.66
N GLN A 82 24.06 7.04 5.86
CA GLN A 82 23.18 7.04 7.04
C GLN A 82 22.97 8.47 7.58
N ARG A 83 22.76 9.46 6.72
CA ARG A 83 22.22 10.75 7.16
C ARG A 83 20.79 10.50 7.61
N ARG A 84 20.63 10.42 8.94
CA ARG A 84 19.39 10.37 9.73
C ARG A 84 18.16 10.66 8.87
N ALA A 85 17.52 9.60 8.38
CA ALA A 85 16.19 9.72 7.84
C ALA A 85 15.29 10.23 8.98
N ARG A 86 14.82 11.48 8.91
CA ARG A 86 13.74 11.96 9.78
C ARG A 86 12.53 11.11 9.45
N ARG A 87 12.19 10.22 10.38
CA ARG A 87 11.03 9.35 10.33
C ARG A 87 9.79 10.23 10.45
N TYR A 88 9.26 10.73 9.34
CA TYR A 88 7.86 11.15 9.29
C TYR A 88 7.04 9.86 9.35
N GLY A 89 6.56 9.55 10.55
CA GLY A 89 5.77 8.37 10.81
C GLY A 89 4.44 8.46 10.10
N LEU A 90 4.36 7.94 8.89
CA LEU A 90 3.13 7.54 8.20
C LEU A 90 3.55 6.50 7.16
N ILE A 91 3.61 5.24 7.57
CA ILE A 91 3.22 4.03 6.82
C ILE A 91 3.51 2.82 7.74
N LEU A 92 2.44 2.06 7.96
CA LEU A 92 2.29 0.89 8.80
C LEU A 92 3.41 -0.14 8.62
N ARG A 93 3.95 -0.61 9.75
CA ARG A 93 4.76 -1.84 9.82
C ARG A 93 3.86 -2.94 10.39
N VAL A 94 3.33 -3.79 9.51
CA VAL A 94 2.86 -5.13 9.87
C VAL A 94 3.50 -6.08 8.88
N ILE A 95 4.64 -6.67 9.28
CA ILE A 95 5.06 -8.00 8.86
C ILE A 95 5.76 -8.63 10.07
N THR A 96 5.02 -9.45 10.81
CA THR A 96 5.52 -10.70 11.39
C THR A 96 4.41 -11.71 11.22
#